data_AF-A0A5C5YUF9-F1
#
_entry.id   AF-A0A5C5YUF9-F1
#
_cell.length_a   1.000
_cell.length_b   1.000
_cell.length_c   1.000
_cell.angle_alpha   90.00
_cell.angle_beta   90.00
_cell.angle_gamma   90.00
#
_symmetry.space_group_name_H-M   'P 1'
#
loop_
_entity.id
_entity.type
_entity.pdbx_description
1 polymer ?
#
loop_
_entity_poly.entity_id
_entity_poly.type
_entity_poly.pdbx_seq_one_letter_code
_entity_poly.pdbx_strand_id
1 'polypeptide(L)'
;MLDDPISDRQRESLDCYVQSEGQEITPRFVFRFYISRLLQWAMWFAAIAVLAKLFIPADITLSLRYTAILCIACFYIAFAVLSIWSSFASVEHWRLLKRILNWDEVHRLHKTKDATGE
;
A
#
# COMPACT_ATOMS: atom_id res chain seq x y z
N MET A 1 6.29 27.21 17.19
CA MET A 1 7.01 26.40 16.18
C MET A 1 6.99 25.00 16.76
N LEU A 2 6.29 24.04 16.15
CA LEU A 2 6.15 22.69 16.73
C LEU A 2 7.48 21.96 16.49
N ASP A 3 8.37 22.01 17.48
CA ASP A 3 9.66 21.32 17.52
C ASP A 3 9.50 19.82 17.82
N ASP A 4 8.35 19.24 17.49
CA ASP A 4 8.12 17.81 17.65
C ASP A 4 8.93 17.06 16.58
N PRO A 5 9.72 16.04 16.98
CA PRO A 5 10.49 15.26 16.02
C PRO A 5 9.56 14.58 15.02
N ILE A 6 9.88 14.72 13.74
CA ILE A 6 9.13 14.09 12.64
C ILE A 6 9.17 12.57 12.83
N SER A 7 8.00 11.95 13.00
CA SER A 7 7.86 10.48 13.13
C SER A 7 8.21 9.75 11.83
N ASP A 8 8.59 8.48 11.92
CA ASP A 8 8.96 7.68 10.74
C ASP A 8 7.85 7.61 9.68
N ARG A 9 6.58 7.56 10.11
CA ARG A 9 5.43 7.62 9.18
C ARG A 9 5.32 8.96 8.45
N GLN A 10 5.60 10.07 9.13
CA GLN A 10 5.63 11.38 8.50
C GLN A 10 6.82 11.51 7.55
N ARG A 11 7.96 10.89 7.86
CA ARG A 11 9.12 10.83 6.97
C ARG A 11 8.82 10.07 5.68
N GLU A 12 8.21 8.89 5.78
CA GLU A 12 7.76 8.14 4.59
C GLU A 12 6.77 8.96 3.74
N SER A 13 5.85 9.67 4.40
CA SER A 13 4.89 10.54 3.72
C SER A 13 5.58 11.69 2.98
N LEU A 14 6.56 12.35 3.61
CA LEU A 14 7.36 13.42 2.99
C LEU A 14 8.13 12.91 1.77
N ASP A 15 8.75 11.73 1.87
CA ASP A 15 9.45 11.11 0.75
C ASP A 15 8.49 10.82 -0.43
N CYS A 16 7.28 10.35 -0.14
CA CYS A 16 6.24 10.16 -1.15
C CYS A 16 5.85 11.46 -1.84
N TYR A 17 5.76 12.58 -1.10
CA TYR A 17 5.42 13.89 -1.66
C TYR A 17 6.53 14.43 -2.56
N VAL A 18 7.79 14.39 -2.11
CA VAL A 18 8.95 14.84 -2.89
C VAL A 18 9.07 14.05 -4.19
N GLN A 19 8.92 12.73 -4.14
CA GLN A 19 8.92 11.89 -5.36
C GLN A 19 7.77 12.23 -6.33
N SER A 20 6.69 12.85 -5.86
CA SER A 20 5.53 13.22 -6.66
C SER A 20 5.62 14.60 -7.33
N GLU A 21 6.57 15.44 -6.90
CA GLU A 21 6.68 16.83 -7.34
C GLU A 21 7.00 16.96 -8.84
N GLY A 22 7.98 16.21 -9.33
CA GLY A 22 8.39 16.20 -10.74
C GLY A 22 7.65 15.20 -11.63
N GLN A 23 6.72 14.41 -11.08
CA GLN A 23 6.05 13.33 -11.80
C GLN A 23 4.59 13.64 -12.11
N GLU A 24 4.10 13.09 -13.22
CA GLU A 24 2.68 13.07 -13.53
C GLU A 24 1.96 12.10 -12.58
N ILE A 25 0.96 12.61 -11.87
CA ILE A 25 0.17 11.79 -10.95
C ILE A 25 -0.80 10.94 -11.75
N THR A 26 -0.44 9.68 -11.91
CA THR A 26 -1.22 8.64 -12.61
C THR A 26 -1.67 7.55 -11.62
N PRO A 27 -2.70 6.74 -11.96
CA PRO A 27 -3.10 5.61 -11.13
C PRO A 27 -1.93 4.66 -10.84
N ARG A 28 -1.03 4.46 -11.82
CA ARG A 28 0.18 3.64 -11.66
C ARG A 28 1.13 4.21 -10.60
N PHE A 29 1.32 5.52 -10.58
CA PHE A 29 2.13 6.20 -9.56
C PHE A 29 1.54 5.97 -8.17
N VAL A 30 0.23 6.18 -7.99
CA VAL A 30 -0.41 5.99 -6.69
C VAL A 30 -0.43 4.52 -6.28
N PHE A 31 -0.66 3.61 -7.24
CA PHE A 31 -0.69 2.17 -6.99
C PHE A 31 0.61 1.62 -6.43
N ARG A 32 1.76 2.23 -6.75
CA ARG A 32 3.07 1.78 -6.24
C ARG A 32 3.15 1.76 -4.72
N PHE A 33 2.41 2.65 -4.04
CA PHE A 33 2.33 2.71 -2.58
C PHE A 33 1.47 1.57 -1.99
N TYR A 34 0.60 0.96 -2.79
CA TYR A 34 -0.19 -0.20 -2.39
C TYR A 34 0.54 -1.53 -2.63
N ILE A 35 1.56 -1.58 -3.52
CA ILE A 35 2.25 -2.81 -3.91
C ILE A 35 2.83 -3.56 -2.71
N SER A 36 3.58 -2.89 -1.84
CA SER A 36 4.21 -3.55 -0.67
C SER A 36 3.18 -4.17 0.25
N ARG A 37 2.06 -3.48 0.49
CA ARG A 37 0.95 -3.99 1.31
C ARG A 37 0.22 -5.14 0.60
N LEU A 38 0.00 -5.04 -0.72
CA LEU A 38 -0.61 -6.12 -1.51
C LEU A 38 0.24 -7.40 -1.48
N LEU A 39 1.56 -7.29 -1.61
CA LEU A 39 2.49 -8.42 -1.49
C LEU A 39 2.43 -9.05 -0.10
N GLN A 40 2.41 -8.24 0.96
CA GLN A 40 2.27 -8.74 2.32
C GLN A 40 0.95 -9.51 2.51
N TRP A 41 -0.17 -8.97 2.01
CA TRP A 41 -1.45 -9.69 2.03
C TRP A 41 -1.42 -10.95 1.18
N ALA A 42 -0.78 -10.94 0.02
CA ALA A 42 -0.64 -12.13 -0.82
C ALA A 42 0.04 -13.28 -0.06
N MET A 43 1.10 -12.97 0.70
CA MET A 43 1.78 -13.95 1.55
C MET A 43 0.85 -14.50 2.64
N TRP A 44 0.06 -13.64 3.30
CA TRP A 44 -0.92 -14.09 4.30
C TRP A 44 -2.00 -14.98 3.70
N PHE A 45 -2.57 -14.61 2.56
CA PHE A 45 -3.58 -15.41 1.87
C PHE A 45 -3.01 -16.75 1.39
N ALA A 46 -1.76 -16.78 0.90
CA ALA A 46 -1.06 -18.01 0.56
C ALA A 46 -0.83 -18.90 1.78
N ALA A 47 -0.39 -18.33 2.90
CA ALA A 47 -0.23 -19.07 4.15
C ALA A 47 -1.55 -19.67 4.63
N ILE A 48 -2.65 -18.90 4.59
CA ILE A 48 -3.99 -19.37 4.95
C ILE A 48 -4.44 -20.52 4.02
N ALA A 49 -4.16 -20.42 2.71
CA ALA A 49 -4.49 -21.50 1.77
C ALA A 49 -3.71 -22.78 2.05
N VAL A 50 -2.43 -22.68 2.43
CA VAL A 50 -1.60 -23.82 2.84
C VAL A 50 -2.15 -24.43 4.14
N LEU A 51 -2.46 -23.61 5.14
CA LEU A 51 -3.05 -24.06 6.40
C LEU A 51 -4.39 -24.75 6.16
N ALA A 52 -5.26 -24.19 5.30
CA ALA A 52 -6.52 -24.82 4.92
C ALA A 52 -6.28 -26.21 4.30
N LYS A 53 -5.28 -26.35 3.41
CA LYS A 53 -4.94 -27.66 2.84
C LYS A 53 -4.45 -28.67 3.90
N LEU A 54 -3.69 -28.22 4.90
CA LEU A 54 -3.12 -29.08 5.94
C LEU A 54 -4.14 -29.50 7.01
N PHE A 55 -5.03 -28.60 7.41
CA PHE A 55 -5.98 -28.84 8.50
C PHE A 55 -7.33 -29.39 8.06
N ILE A 56 -7.75 -29.21 6.80
CA ILE A 56 -8.97 -29.84 6.31
C ILE A 56 -8.71 -31.36 6.20
N PRO A 57 -9.49 -32.23 6.85
CA PRO A 57 -9.30 -33.68 6.82
C PRO A 57 -9.34 -34.25 5.38
N ALA A 58 -8.58 -35.32 5.11
CA ALA A 58 -8.43 -35.90 3.76
C ALA A 58 -9.63 -36.72 3.28
N ASP A 59 -10.46 -37.09 4.23
CA ASP A 59 -11.76 -37.76 4.12
C ASP A 59 -12.89 -36.81 3.72
N ILE A 60 -12.70 -35.50 3.84
CA ILE A 60 -13.63 -34.52 3.28
C ILE A 60 -13.55 -34.56 1.75
N THR A 61 -14.71 -34.47 1.09
CA THR A 61 -14.83 -34.37 -0.37
C THR A 61 -13.83 -33.38 -0.93
N LEU A 62 -13.04 -33.83 -1.92
CA LEU A 62 -12.04 -33.03 -2.64
C LEU A 62 -12.59 -31.65 -3.02
N SER A 63 -13.90 -31.58 -3.33
CA SER A 63 -14.61 -30.35 -3.66
C SER A 63 -14.50 -29.29 -2.56
N LEU A 64 -14.71 -29.60 -1.28
CA LEU A 64 -14.70 -28.60 -0.21
C LEU A 64 -13.32 -27.95 -0.05
N ARG A 65 -12.25 -28.74 -0.16
CA ARG A 65 -10.86 -28.25 -0.09
C ARG A 65 -10.56 -27.27 -1.22
N TYR A 66 -10.91 -27.62 -2.46
CA TYR A 66 -10.69 -26.74 -3.60
C TYR A 66 -11.60 -25.51 -3.57
N THR A 67 -12.86 -25.65 -3.11
CA THR A 67 -13.76 -24.52 -2.91
C THR A 67 -13.20 -23.53 -1.89
N ALA A 68 -12.66 -24.01 -0.76
CA ALA A 68 -12.05 -23.13 0.24
C ALA A 68 -10.84 -22.36 -0.32
N ILE A 69 -9.93 -23.05 -1.01
CA ILE A 69 -8.76 -22.42 -1.66
C ILE A 69 -9.20 -21.41 -2.72
N LEU A 70 -10.21 -21.75 -3.53
CA LEU A 70 -10.76 -20.85 -4.53
C LEU A 70 -11.39 -19.61 -3.90
N CYS A 71 -12.15 -19.76 -2.81
CA CYS A 71 -12.70 -18.62 -2.08
C CYS A 71 -11.59 -17.68 -1.57
N ILE A 72 -10.53 -18.23 -0.97
CA ILE A 72 -9.37 -17.45 -0.49
C ILE A 72 -8.74 -16.67 -1.67
N ALA A 73 -8.55 -17.32 -2.82
CA ALA A 73 -8.03 -16.66 -4.02
C ALA A 73 -8.95 -15.54 -4.53
N CYS A 74 -10.26 -15.79 -4.59
CA CYS A 74 -11.25 -14.79 -4.99
C CYS A 74 -11.26 -13.56 -4.06
N PHE A 75 -11.15 -13.77 -2.75
CA PHE A 75 -11.05 -12.67 -1.79
C PHE A 75 -9.81 -11.81 -2.01
N TYR A 76 -8.65 -12.44 -2.27
CA TYR A 76 -7.43 -11.71 -2.60
C TYR A 76 -7.57 -10.91 -3.92
N ILE A 77 -8.16 -11.51 -4.95
CA ILE A 77 -8.41 -10.83 -6.23
C ILE A 77 -9.33 -9.62 -6.03
N ALA A 78 -10.43 -9.78 -5.29
CA ALA A 78 -11.34 -8.69 -4.97
C ALA A 78 -10.62 -7.54 -4.23
N PHE A 79 -9.74 -7.87 -3.28
CA PHE A 79 -8.93 -6.89 -2.56
C PHE A 79 -7.93 -6.16 -3.48
N ALA A 80 -7.30 -6.87 -4.42
CA ALA A 80 -6.41 -6.28 -5.41
C ALA A 80 -7.17 -5.33 -6.35
N VAL A 81 -8.34 -5.73 -6.84
CA VAL A 81 -9.22 -4.89 -7.67
C VAL A 81 -9.66 -3.65 -6.92
N LEU A 82 -10.07 -3.78 -5.65
CA LEU A 82 -10.43 -2.65 -4.81
C LEU A 82 -9.25 -1.67 -4.67
N SER A 83 -8.04 -2.18 -4.45
CA SER A 83 -6.83 -1.35 -4.35
C SER A 83 -6.50 -0.60 -5.64
N ILE A 84 -6.71 -1.24 -6.80
CA ILE A 84 -6.59 -0.59 -8.11
C ILE A 84 -7.63 0.53 -8.22
N TRP A 85 -8.90 0.24 -7.91
CA TRP A 85 -9.97 1.23 -8.02
C TRP A 85 -9.77 2.42 -7.07
N SER A 86 -9.38 2.15 -5.82
CA SER A 86 -8.98 3.19 -4.87
C SER A 86 -7.82 4.04 -5.38
N SER A 87 -6.87 3.46 -6.13
CA SER A 87 -5.78 4.22 -6.74
C SER A 87 -6.29 5.20 -7.79
N PHE A 88 -7.30 4.83 -8.60
CA PHE A 88 -7.95 5.77 -9.53
C PHE A 88 -8.63 6.92 -8.80
N ALA A 89 -9.40 6.65 -7.73
CA ALA A 89 -10.06 7.69 -6.95
C ALA A 89 -9.06 8.60 -6.20
N SER A 90 -7.93 8.05 -5.79
CA SER A 90 -6.88 8.77 -5.05
C SER A 90 -6.07 9.72 -5.92
N VAL A 91 -6.05 9.54 -7.25
CA VAL A 91 -5.31 10.43 -8.17
C VAL A 91 -5.80 11.86 -8.07
N GLU A 92 -7.12 12.07 -8.03
CA GLU A 92 -7.69 13.41 -7.94
C GLU A 92 -7.35 14.09 -6.61
N HIS A 93 -7.47 13.34 -5.51
CA HIS A 93 -7.06 13.79 -4.18
C HIS A 93 -5.58 14.16 -4.13
N TRP A 94 -4.72 13.34 -4.72
CA TRP A 94 -3.29 13.59 -4.75
C TRP A 94 -2.93 14.81 -5.61
N ARG A 95 -3.63 15.01 -6.73
CA ARG A 95 -3.47 16.21 -7.57
C ARG A 95 -3.91 17.47 -6.83
N LEU A 96 -5.02 17.41 -6.09
CA LEU A 96 -5.47 18.52 -5.26
C LEU A 96 -4.44 18.84 -4.17
N LEU A 97 -3.96 17.82 -3.47
CA LEU A 97 -2.94 17.95 -2.44
C LEU A 97 -1.66 18.58 -2.98
N LYS A 98 -1.21 18.16 -4.18
CA LYS A 98 -0.04 18.72 -4.85
C LYS A 98 -0.16 20.24 -5.11
N ARG A 99 -1.37 20.74 -5.34
CA ARG A 99 -1.63 22.17 -5.59
C ARG A 99 -1.64 23.03 -4.34
N ILE A 100 -2.02 22.47 -3.20
CA ILE A 100 -2.15 23.22 -1.93
C ILE A 100 -0.92 23.11 -1.03
N LEU A 101 -0.04 22.14 -1.30
CA LEU A 101 1.20 21.95 -0.55
C LEU A 101 2.16 23.14 -0.75
N ASN A 102 2.71 23.64 0.35
CA ASN A 102 3.85 24.55 0.33
C ASN A 102 5.13 23.71 0.12
N TRP A 103 5.61 23.65 -1.12
CA TRP A 103 6.77 22.85 -1.51
C TRP A 103 8.05 23.25 -0.79
N ASP A 104 8.26 24.54 -0.54
CA ASP A 104 9.43 25.02 0.19
C ASP A 104 9.51 24.42 1.59
N GLU A 105 8.36 24.34 2.27
CA GLU A 105 8.26 23.75 3.60
C GLU A 105 8.45 22.23 3.58
N VAL A 106 7.91 21.54 2.56
CA VAL A 106 8.12 20.10 2.36
C VAL A 106 9.59 19.79 2.16
N HIS A 107 10.30 20.55 1.31
CA HIS A 107 11.74 20.36 1.11
C HIS A 107 12.54 20.70 2.35
N ARG A 108 12.15 21.73 3.11
CA ARG A 108 12.80 22.08 4.37
C ARG A 108 12.71 20.92 5.36
N LEU A 109 11.52 20.37 5.56
CA LEU A 109 11.29 19.23 6.46
C LEU A 109 11.98 17.96 5.96
N HIS A 110 12.03 17.74 4.64
CA HIS A 110 12.72 16.59 4.06
C HIS A 110 14.25 16.71 4.19
N LYS A 111 14.85 17.88 3.95
CA LYS A 111 16.31 18.10 4.05
C LYS A 111 16.83 17.99 5.49
N THR A 112 16.00 18.29 6.48
CA THR A 112 16.36 18.04 7.90
C THR A 112 16.70 16.56 8.12
N LYS A 113 16.11 15.62 7.36
CA LYS A 113 16.47 14.19 7.38
C LYS A 113 17.93 13.97 6.98
N ASP A 114 18.41 14.60 5.91
CA ASP A 114 19.77 14.42 5.40
C ASP A 114 20.82 15.04 6.34
N ALA A 115 20.45 16.12 7.03
CA ALA A 115 21.31 16.78 8.00
C ALA A 115 21.38 16.05 9.37
N THR A 116 20.37 15.23 9.69
CA THR A 116 20.30 14.49 10.98
C THR A 116 20.62 13.00 10.81
N GLY A 117 21.24 12.61 9.68
CA GLY A 117 21.60 11.24 9.33
C GLY A 117 22.80 10.67 10.10
N GLU A 118 22.84 10.86 11.42
CA GLU A 118 23.61 10.04 12.37
C GLU A 118 22.74 8.90 12.92
#